data_AF-A0A7G9LEG4-F1
#
_entry.id   AF-A0A7G9LEG4-F1
#
_cell.length_a   1.000
_cell.length_b   1.000
_cell.length_c   1.000
_cell.angle_alpha   90.00
_cell.angle_beta   90.00
_cell.angle_gamma   90.00
#
_symmetry.space_group_name_H-M   'P 1'
#
loop_
_entity.id
_entity.type
_entity.pdbx_description
1 polymer ?
#
loop_
_entity_poly.entity_id
_entity_poly.type
_entity_poly.pdbx_seq_one_letter_code
_entity_poly.pdbx_strand_id
1 'polypeptide(L)'
;MGENKHIKELDAFAKKYVKEIKAEKPSIDFTASIMQTIAEEKTADVFKTTALISKKVWFLILGLLAAAIFIPFKESKGTSLNMPEIHFSFLEKIQISNLFESISVSNTVLYSVFFFGLMVIAQVVFLKNHFDKRYH
;
A
#
# COMPACT_ATOMS: atom_id res chain seq x y z
N MET A 1 -71.15 9.01 -0.08
CA MET A 1 -70.50 10.26 -0.56
C MET A 1 -70.52 11.28 0.58
N GLY A 2 -69.49 11.32 1.42
CA GLY A 2 -69.53 12.18 2.63
C GLY A 2 -68.19 12.49 3.32
N GLU A 3 -67.05 11.97 2.87
CA GLU A 3 -65.81 12.00 3.65
C GLU A 3 -64.91 13.24 3.43
N ASN A 4 -65.27 14.14 2.51
CA ASN A 4 -64.38 15.24 2.08
C ASN A 4 -64.80 16.65 2.54
N LYS A 5 -65.75 16.78 3.48
CA LYS A 5 -66.27 18.11 3.87
C LYS A 5 -65.36 18.90 4.81
N HIS A 6 -64.44 18.26 5.54
CA HIS A 6 -63.65 18.89 6.61
C HIS A 6 -62.14 18.98 6.36
N ILE A 7 -61.67 18.61 5.16
CA ILE A 7 -60.22 18.57 4.84
C ILE A 7 -59.58 19.97 4.95
N LYS A 8 -60.32 21.00 4.54
CA LYS A 8 -59.88 22.41 4.61
C LYS A 8 -59.79 22.90 6.05
N GLU A 9 -60.68 22.44 6.92
CA GLU A 9 -60.69 22.79 8.35
C GLU A 9 -59.53 22.09 9.08
N LEU A 10 -59.26 20.83 8.75
CA LEU A 10 -58.09 20.11 9.24
C LEU A 10 -56.77 20.74 8.79
N ASP A 11 -56.66 21.16 7.52
CA ASP A 11 -55.47 21.85 7.00
C ASP A 11 -55.28 23.22 7.66
N ALA A 12 -56.36 23.98 7.86
CA ALA A 12 -56.32 25.25 8.58
C ALA A 12 -55.93 25.07 10.06
N PHE A 13 -56.43 24.02 10.71
CA PHE A 13 -56.05 23.64 12.07
C PHE A 13 -54.56 23.28 12.14
N ALA A 14 -54.09 22.37 11.29
CA ALA A 14 -52.67 21.97 11.24
C ALA A 14 -51.74 23.17 11.00
N LYS A 15 -52.07 24.04 10.04
CA LYS A 15 -51.30 25.25 9.75
C LYS A 15 -51.26 26.24 10.92
N LYS A 16 -52.33 26.33 11.71
CA LYS A 16 -52.37 27.19 12.89
C LYS A 16 -51.39 26.69 13.96
N TYR A 17 -51.46 25.40 14.30
CA TYR A 17 -50.56 24.80 15.29
C TYR A 17 -49.10 24.85 14.85
N VAL A 18 -48.81 24.54 13.57
CA VAL A 18 -47.44 24.60 13.04
C VAL A 18 -46.87 26.03 13.10
N LYS A 19 -47.69 27.06 12.93
CA LYS A 19 -47.26 28.47 13.05
C LYS A 19 -47.08 28.93 14.49
N GLU A 20 -47.79 28.32 15.44
CA GLU A 20 -47.65 28.61 16.88
C GLU A 20 -46.40 27.96 17.49
N ILE A 21 -45.83 26.93 16.83
CA ILE A 21 -44.54 26.38 17.21
C ILE A 21 -43.47 27.45 16.95
N LYS A 22 -42.80 27.90 18.03
CA LYS A 22 -41.63 28.78 17.91
C LYS A 22 -40.56 28.04 17.12
N ALA A 23 -40.12 28.65 16.02
CA ALA A 23 -38.98 28.15 15.27
C ALA A 23 -37.75 28.12 16.19
N GLU A 24 -37.27 26.91 16.49
CA GLU A 24 -36.02 26.72 17.21
C GLU A 24 -34.90 27.28 16.35
N LYS A 25 -34.20 28.27 16.90
CA LYS A 25 -33.01 28.82 16.25
C LYS A 25 -31.80 28.08 16.82
N PRO A 26 -30.85 27.67 15.98
CA PRO A 26 -29.60 27.13 16.47
C PRO A 26 -28.92 28.17 17.39
N SER A 27 -28.07 27.68 18.29
CA SER A 27 -27.26 28.56 19.12
C SER A 27 -26.42 29.49 18.25
N ILE A 28 -26.11 30.68 18.78
CA ILE A 28 -25.31 31.69 18.08
C ILE A 28 -23.96 31.10 17.63
N ASP A 29 -23.41 30.18 18.43
CA ASP A 29 -22.11 29.55 18.20
C ASP A 29 -22.19 28.19 17.49
N PHE A 30 -23.35 27.78 16.97
CA PHE A 30 -23.53 26.47 16.33
C PHE A 30 -22.50 26.23 15.22
N THR A 31 -22.34 27.19 14.32
CA THR A 31 -21.38 27.11 13.22
C THR A 31 -19.93 27.05 13.72
N ALA A 32 -19.60 27.81 14.77
CA ALA A 32 -18.26 27.83 15.35
C ALA A 32 -17.91 26.47 16.00
N SER A 33 -18.85 25.88 16.74
CA SER A 33 -18.69 24.58 17.39
C SER A 33 -18.52 23.44 16.37
N ILE A 34 -19.32 23.44 15.30
CA ILE A 34 -19.19 22.47 14.21
C ILE A 34 -17.84 22.63 13.49
N MET A 35 -17.45 23.86 13.16
CA MET A 35 -16.20 24.11 12.44
C MET A 35 -14.98 23.75 13.28
N GLN A 36 -15.03 23.99 14.59
CA GLN A 36 -13.98 23.58 15.53
C GLN A 36 -13.85 22.06 15.57
N THR A 37 -14.97 21.34 15.72
CA THR A 37 -14.98 19.87 15.74
C THR A 37 -14.41 19.29 14.43
N ILE A 38 -14.80 19.85 13.29
CA ILE A 38 -14.28 19.44 11.97
C ILE A 38 -12.78 19.70 11.84
N ALA A 39 -12.29 20.83 12.37
CA ALA A 39 -10.86 21.16 12.31
C ALA A 39 -10.02 20.22 13.18
N GLU A 40 -10.49 19.90 14.39
CA GLU A 40 -9.85 18.94 15.30
C GLU A 40 -9.80 17.53 14.67
N GLU A 41 -10.91 17.06 14.10
CA GLU A 41 -10.99 15.72 13.51
C GLU A 41 -10.17 15.58 12.21
N LYS A 42 -10.16 16.60 11.34
CA LYS A 42 -9.37 16.58 10.09
C LYS A 42 -7.87 16.57 10.32
N THR A 43 -7.38 17.16 11.40
CA THR A 43 -5.94 17.16 11.70
C THR A 43 -5.45 15.80 12.22
N ALA A 44 -6.31 15.02 12.87
CA ALA A 44 -5.93 13.76 13.50
C ALA A 44 -5.78 12.58 12.51
N ASP A 45 -6.62 12.49 11.47
CA ASP A 45 -6.63 11.32 10.59
C ASP A 45 -6.05 11.55 9.18
N VAL A 46 -6.06 12.79 8.66
CA VAL A 46 -5.58 13.07 7.28
C VAL A 46 -4.05 13.01 7.17
N PHE A 47 -3.32 13.21 8.28
CA PHE A 47 -1.86 13.22 8.30
C PHE A 47 -1.23 11.97 8.95
N LYS A 48 -1.91 10.81 8.89
CA LYS A 48 -1.21 9.54 9.11
C LYS A 48 -0.24 9.31 7.95
N THR A 49 0.98 9.83 8.11
CA THR A 49 2.13 9.49 7.27
C THR A 49 2.44 8.02 7.46
N THR A 50 1.71 7.18 6.73
CA THR A 50 2.02 5.76 6.61
C THR A 50 3.40 5.69 5.97
N ALA A 51 4.39 5.26 6.75
CA ALA A 51 5.72 5.02 6.22
C ALA A 51 5.62 4.06 5.03
N LEU A 52 6.00 4.51 3.83
CA LEU A 52 5.90 3.73 2.58
C LEU A 52 6.65 2.40 2.67
N ILE A 53 7.64 2.31 3.56
CA ILE A 53 8.43 1.12 3.82
C ILE A 53 8.36 0.81 5.31
N SER A 54 7.87 -0.38 5.65
CA SER A 54 7.86 -0.88 7.02
C SER A 54 9.28 -0.94 7.58
N LYS A 55 9.46 -0.62 8.86
CA LYS A 55 10.78 -0.66 9.54
C LYS A 55 11.50 -1.99 9.34
N LYS A 56 10.77 -3.10 9.20
CA LYS A 56 11.34 -4.44 8.92
C LYS A 56 12.01 -4.54 7.55
N VAL A 57 11.43 -3.91 6.53
CA VAL A 57 11.96 -3.90 5.17
C VAL A 57 13.22 -3.03 5.08
N TRP A 58 13.31 -1.96 5.88
CA TRP A 58 14.53 -1.17 6.02
C TRP A 58 15.73 -1.99 6.53
N PHE A 59 15.53 -2.88 7.51
CA PHE A 59 16.60 -3.76 7.98
C PHE A 59 17.03 -4.77 6.91
N LEU A 60 16.09 -5.29 6.11
CA LEU A 60 16.41 -6.18 4.98
C LEU A 60 17.24 -5.46 3.90
N ILE A 61 16.86 -4.22 3.54
CA ILE A 61 17.60 -3.40 2.57
C ILE A 61 19.02 -3.11 3.09
N LEU A 62 19.15 -2.74 4.37
CA LEU A 62 20.45 -2.50 4.98
C LEU A 62 21.34 -3.75 4.97
N GLY A 63 20.75 -4.93 5.29
CA GLY A 63 21.46 -6.21 5.25
C GLY A 63 21.92 -6.58 3.84
N LEU A 64 21.08 -6.36 2.83
CA LEU A 64 21.42 -6.62 1.44
C LEU A 64 22.53 -5.69 0.94
N LEU A 65 22.46 -4.40 1.30
CA LEU A 65 23.50 -3.42 0.96
C LEU A 65 24.83 -3.77 1.63
N ALA A 66 24.80 -4.16 2.90
CA ALA A 66 25.99 -4.64 3.61
C ALA A 66 26.56 -5.89 2.93
N ALA A 67 25.74 -6.88 2.59
CA ALA A 67 26.20 -8.07 1.89
C ALA A 67 26.84 -7.74 0.53
N ALA A 68 26.21 -6.87 -0.26
CA ALA A 68 26.74 -6.44 -1.56
C ALA A 68 28.10 -5.74 -1.47
N ILE A 69 28.38 -5.04 -0.36
CA ILE A 69 29.68 -4.40 -0.11
C ILE A 69 30.67 -5.41 0.48
N PHE A 70 30.27 -6.24 1.43
CA PHE A 70 31.19 -7.13 2.15
C PHE A 70 31.60 -8.38 1.36
N ILE A 71 30.74 -8.90 0.48
CA ILE A 71 31.02 -10.08 -0.36
C ILE A 71 32.25 -9.83 -1.28
N PRO A 72 32.28 -8.78 -2.12
CA PRO A 72 33.42 -8.53 -3.00
C PRO A 72 34.69 -8.11 -2.23
N PHE A 73 34.55 -7.42 -1.10
CA PHE A 73 35.69 -7.03 -0.28
C PHE A 73 36.38 -8.21 0.41
N LYS A 74 35.64 -9.29 0.72
CA LYS A 74 36.20 -10.53 1.28
C LYS A 74 37.00 -11.35 0.28
N GLU A 75 36.68 -11.30 -1.02
CA GLU A 75 37.43 -12.06 -2.03
C GLU A 75 38.82 -11.48 -2.32
N SER A 76 39.08 -10.20 -2.03
CA SER A 76 40.40 -9.59 -2.27
C SER A 76 41.51 -10.07 -1.32
N LYS A 77 41.16 -10.76 -0.23
CA LYS A 77 42.11 -11.39 0.70
C LYS A 77 41.91 -12.89 0.64
N GLY A 78 42.63 -13.51 -0.30
CA GLY A 78 42.51 -14.93 -0.61
C GLY A 78 42.45 -15.81 0.63
N THR A 79 41.31 -16.45 0.86
CA THR A 79 41.17 -17.73 1.56
C THR A 79 39.76 -18.27 1.27
N SER A 80 39.74 -19.37 0.51
CA SER A 80 38.69 -20.40 0.41
C SER A 80 37.44 -20.17 1.27
N LEU A 81 36.46 -19.46 0.73
CA LEU A 81 35.07 -19.59 1.18
C LEU A 81 34.56 -20.91 0.60
N ASN A 82 34.50 -21.95 1.41
CA ASN A 82 33.72 -23.15 1.11
C ASN A 82 32.23 -22.76 1.16
N MET A 83 31.77 -22.14 0.07
CA MET A 83 30.35 -21.99 -0.22
C MET A 83 29.78 -23.40 -0.33
N PRO A 84 28.67 -23.75 0.37
CA PRO A 84 28.01 -25.03 0.14
C PRO A 84 27.69 -25.11 -1.36
N GLU A 85 28.09 -26.20 -1.98
CA GLU A 85 27.90 -26.45 -3.40
C GLU A 85 26.38 -26.54 -3.64
N ILE A 86 25.76 -25.41 -4.01
CA ILE A 86 24.34 -25.37 -4.34
C ILE A 86 24.23 -26.07 -5.70
N HIS A 87 24.02 -27.37 -5.67
CA HIS A 87 23.80 -28.17 -6.87
C HIS A 87 22.48 -27.76 -7.49
N PHE A 88 22.54 -26.91 -8.52
CA PHE A 88 21.39 -26.55 -9.35
C PHE A 88 21.03 -27.69 -10.32
N SER A 89 20.84 -28.91 -9.81
CA SER A 89 20.44 -30.08 -10.64
C SER A 89 19.11 -29.86 -11.38
N PHE A 90 18.28 -28.93 -10.89
CA PHE A 90 17.08 -28.47 -11.59
C PHE A 90 17.38 -27.70 -12.90
N LEU A 91 18.51 -27.00 -12.99
CA LEU A 91 18.93 -26.28 -14.20
C LEU A 91 19.45 -27.24 -15.28
N GLU A 92 20.09 -28.36 -14.92
CA GLU A 92 20.51 -29.40 -15.89
C GLU A 92 19.32 -30.01 -16.65
N LYS A 93 18.15 -30.07 -16.00
CA LYS A 93 16.91 -30.53 -16.64
C LYS A 93 16.34 -29.52 -17.63
N ILE A 94 16.71 -28.24 -17.51
CA ILE A 94 16.36 -27.20 -18.47
C ILE A 94 17.45 -27.24 -19.54
N GLN A 95 17.24 -28.08 -20.57
CA GLN A 95 18.12 -28.12 -21.74
C GLN A 95 18.04 -26.76 -22.48
N ILE A 96 18.88 -25.82 -22.08
CA ILE A 96 19.14 -24.58 -22.81
C ILE A 96 20.15 -24.97 -23.91
N SER A 97 19.65 -25.67 -24.91
CA SER A 97 20.45 -26.21 -26.02
C SER A 97 21.24 -25.10 -26.70
N ASN A 98 22.57 -25.16 -26.59
CA ASN A 98 23.62 -24.52 -27.39
C ASN A 98 23.53 -23.01 -27.71
N LEU A 99 22.56 -22.26 -27.17
CA LEU A 99 22.41 -20.82 -27.41
C LEU A 99 23.52 -19.99 -26.72
N PHE A 100 24.15 -20.54 -25.70
CA PHE A 100 25.20 -19.87 -24.92
C PHE A 100 26.58 -20.54 -25.04
N GLU A 101 26.74 -21.61 -25.82
CA GLU A 101 28.04 -22.30 -25.99
C GLU A 101 29.12 -21.40 -26.62
N SER A 102 28.72 -20.38 -27.38
CA SER A 102 29.60 -19.38 -27.99
C SER A 102 29.84 -18.14 -27.10
N ILE A 103 29.05 -17.96 -26.05
CA ILE A 103 29.05 -16.74 -25.23
C ILE A 103 29.84 -17.00 -23.95
N SER A 104 31.07 -16.48 -23.89
CA SER A 104 31.83 -16.41 -22.64
C SER A 104 31.23 -15.36 -21.70
N VAL A 105 30.23 -15.78 -20.92
CA VAL A 105 29.59 -14.92 -19.93
C VAL A 105 30.52 -14.77 -18.73
N SER A 106 30.94 -13.53 -18.45
CA SER A 106 31.70 -13.21 -17.23
C SER A 106 30.82 -13.44 -15.99
N ASN A 107 31.42 -13.90 -14.88
CA ASN A 107 30.74 -14.10 -13.60
C ASN A 107 29.93 -12.87 -13.17
N THR A 108 30.42 -11.67 -13.47
CA THR A 108 29.72 -10.40 -13.20
C THR A 108 28.37 -10.30 -13.94
N VAL A 109 28.33 -10.73 -15.20
CA VAL A 109 27.11 -10.72 -16.02
C VAL A 109 26.12 -11.75 -15.49
N LEU A 110 26.60 -12.94 -15.11
CA LEU A 110 25.77 -13.98 -14.50
C LEU A 110 25.13 -13.50 -13.19
N TYR A 111 25.91 -12.90 -12.29
CA TYR A 111 25.38 -12.31 -11.05
C TYR A 111 24.39 -11.19 -11.33
N SER A 112 24.66 -10.35 -12.34
CA SER A 112 23.76 -9.25 -12.71
C SER A 112 22.42 -9.76 -13.21
N VAL A 113 22.41 -10.76 -14.09
CA VAL A 113 21.17 -11.37 -14.62
C VAL A 113 20.39 -12.05 -13.51
N PHE A 114 21.07 -12.76 -12.60
CA PHE A 114 20.42 -13.40 -11.46
C PHE A 114 19.75 -12.38 -10.52
N PHE A 115 20.49 -11.35 -10.10
CA PHE A 115 19.94 -10.30 -9.23
C PHE A 115 18.82 -9.52 -9.90
N PHE A 116 18.96 -9.22 -11.20
CA PHE A 116 17.93 -8.54 -11.98
C PHE A 116 16.64 -9.37 -12.03
N GLY A 117 16.75 -10.68 -12.31
CA GLY A 117 15.62 -11.60 -12.28
C GLY A 117 14.92 -11.64 -10.92
N LEU A 118 15.69 -11.71 -9.83
CA LEU A 118 15.17 -11.63 -8.46
C LEU A 118 14.40 -10.32 -8.21
N MET A 119 14.95 -9.21 -8.70
CA MET A 119 14.32 -7.89 -8.57
C MET A 119 13.00 -7.81 -9.32
N VAL A 120 12.92 -8.35 -10.54
CA VAL A 120 11.69 -8.41 -11.33
C VAL A 120 10.62 -9.22 -10.60
N ILE A 121 10.97 -10.38 -10.04
CA ILE A 121 10.03 -11.20 -9.26
C ILE A 121 9.53 -10.41 -8.04
N ALA A 122 10.42 -9.74 -7.30
CA ALA A 122 10.05 -8.91 -6.16
C ALA A 122 9.10 -7.77 -6.56
N GLN A 123 9.36 -7.10 -7.69
CA GLN A 123 8.49 -6.06 -8.24
C GLN A 123 7.10 -6.61 -8.60
N VAL A 124 7.03 -7.79 -9.23
CA VAL A 124 5.75 -8.45 -9.57
C VAL A 124 4.95 -8.79 -8.32
N VAL A 125 5.58 -9.34 -7.28
CA VAL A 125 4.92 -9.65 -6.00
C VAL A 125 4.44 -8.38 -5.30
N PHE A 126 5.25 -7.32 -5.30
CA PHE A 126 4.86 -6.03 -4.73
C PHE A 126 3.66 -5.42 -5.46
N LEU A 127 3.68 -5.42 -6.80
CA LEU A 127 2.55 -4.97 -7.61
C LEU A 127 1.31 -5.81 -7.31
N LYS A 128 1.43 -7.14 -7.34
CA LYS A 128 0.31 -8.05 -7.05
C LYS A 128 -0.32 -7.72 -5.69
N ASN A 129 0.49 -7.55 -4.65
CA ASN A 129 0.00 -7.25 -3.30
C ASN A 129 -0.64 -5.85 -3.21
N HIS A 130 -0.13 -4.86 -3.97
CA HIS A 130 -0.75 -3.53 -4.04
C HIS A 130 -2.12 -3.57 -4.73
N PHE A 131 -2.25 -4.33 -5.82
CA PHE A 131 -3.51 -4.49 -6.53
C PHE A 131 -4.54 -5.31 -5.74
N ASP A 132 -4.13 -6.40 -5.08
CA ASP A 132 -5.04 -7.21 -4.23
C ASP A 132 -5.70 -6.36 -3.14
N LYS A 133 -4.96 -5.42 -2.54
CA LYS A 133 -5.42 -4.56 -1.44
C LYS A 133 -6.34 -3.41 -1.88
N ARG A 134 -6.45 -3.14 -3.18
CA ARG A 134 -7.28 -2.07 -3.76
C ARG A 134 -8.59 -2.59 -4.35
N TYR A 135 -8.66 -3.88 -4.72
CA TYR A 135 -9.77 -4.48 -5.45
C TYR A 135 -10.46 -5.64 -4.72
N HIS A 136 -10.06 -5.93 -3.46
CA HIS A 136 -10.79 -6.76 -2.50
C HIS A 136 -11.07 -5.96 -1.22
#